data_AF-A0A7I7QZT5-F1
#
_entry.id   AF-A0A7I7QZT5-F1
#
_cell.length_a   1.000
_cell.length_b   1.000
_cell.length_c   1.000
_cell.angle_alpha   90.00
_cell.angle_beta   90.00
_cell.angle_gamma   90.00
#
_symmetry.space_group_name_H-M   'P 1'
#
loop_
_entity.id
_entity.type
_entity.pdbx_description
1 polymer ?
#
loop_
_entity_poly.entity_id
_entity_poly.type
_entity_poly.pdbx_seq_one_letter_code
_entity_poly.pdbx_strand_id
1 'polypeptide(L)' 'MTVGLQVGEDVPLPRSMTLRAYRVTLVAGTVTPHDHRALRWVGADDLASVDWVPADRGWLPNLAAMLRSGQV' A
#
# COMPACT_ATOMS: atom_id res chain seq x y z
N MET A 1 -15.46 2.84 -1.01
CA MET A 1 -14.29 2.93 -0.11
C MET A 1 -14.30 4.26 0.60
N THR A 2 -13.67 4.37 1.76
CA THR A 2 -13.29 5.65 2.38
C THR A 2 -11.78 5.81 2.35
N VAL A 3 -11.31 7.07 2.28
CA VAL A 3 -9.89 7.42 2.28
C VAL A 3 -9.51 7.96 3.66
N GLY A 4 -8.39 7.48 4.20
CA GLY A 4 -7.83 7.88 5.48
C GLY A 4 -6.53 8.66 5.31
N LEU A 5 -5.63 8.49 6.28
CA LEU A 5 -4.35 9.17 6.33
C LEU A 5 -3.40 8.71 5.22
N GLN A 6 -2.48 9.60 4.86
CA GLN A 6 -1.36 9.29 3.97
C GLN A 6 -0.46 8.23 4.62
N VAL A 7 0.05 7.31 3.80
CA VAL A 7 1.04 6.32 4.20
C VAL A 7 2.42 6.89 3.95
N GLY A 8 3.13 7.25 5.02
CA GLY A 8 4.48 7.78 4.91
C GLY A 8 4.57 9.07 4.12
N GLU A 9 5.76 9.31 3.58
CA GLU A 9 6.07 10.48 2.77
C GLU A 9 5.78 10.26 1.28
N ASP A 10 5.81 11.37 0.56
CA ASP A 10 5.75 11.40 -0.90
C ASP A 10 6.97 10.72 -1.53
N VAL A 11 6.74 9.91 -2.57
CA VAL A 11 7.81 9.28 -3.35
C VAL A 11 8.00 10.07 -4.64
N PRO A 12 9.17 10.69 -4.87
CA PRO A 12 9.45 11.35 -6.13
C PRO A 12 9.55 10.33 -7.26
N LEU A 13 8.90 10.63 -8.38
CA LEU A 13 8.94 9.85 -9.61
C LEU A 13 9.61 10.65 -10.74
N PRO A 14 10.05 9.97 -11.82
CA PRO A 14 10.51 10.65 -13.02
C PRO A 14 9.49 11.65 -13.57
N ARG A 15 9.97 12.60 -14.40
CA ARG A 15 9.12 13.62 -15.07
C ARG A 15 8.41 14.55 -14.08
N SER A 16 9.07 14.87 -12.96
CA SER A 16 8.56 15.78 -11.93
C SER A 16 7.20 15.34 -11.35
N MET A 17 6.98 14.03 -11.30
CA MET A 17 5.78 13.44 -10.71
C MET A 17 6.04 13.08 -9.24
N THR A 18 4.97 13.05 -8.46
CA THR A 18 5.01 12.61 -7.07
C THR A 18 3.98 11.52 -6.87
N LEU A 19 4.40 10.42 -6.26
CA LEU A 19 3.53 9.32 -5.90
C LEU A 19 3.21 9.37 -4.40
N ARG A 20 1.92 9.20 -4.09
CA ARG A 20 1.42 9.26 -2.73
C ARG A 20 0.48 8.09 -2.46
N ALA A 21 0.73 7.36 -1.38
CA ALA A 21 -0.14 6.29 -0.92
C ALA A 21 -1.05 6.79 0.20
N TYR A 22 -2.29 6.32 0.23
CA TYR A 22 -3.26 6.61 1.28
C TYR A 22 -3.87 5.32 1.80
N ARG A 23 -4.13 5.29 3.11
CA ARG A 23 -4.92 4.21 3.71
C ARG A 23 -6.34 4.28 3.19
N VAL A 24 -6.92 3.14 2.87
CA VAL A 24 -8.33 3.03 2.49
C VAL A 24 -9.05 1.97 3.30
N THR A 25 -10.34 2.19 3.54
CA THR A 25 -11.24 1.19 4.12
C THR A 25 -12.26 0.78 3.07
N LEU A 26 -12.39 -0.52 2.85
CA LEU A 26 -13.41 -1.08 1.97
C LEU A 26 -14.78 -0.97 2.67
N VAL A 27 -15.70 -0.21 2.07
CA VAL A 27 -17.05 0.01 2.64
C VAL A 27 -18.02 -1.08 2.16
N ALA A 28 -17.89 -1.47 0.90
CA ALA A 28 -18.71 -2.48 0.24
C ALA A 28 -17.99 -2.99 -1.01
N GLY A 29 -18.41 -4.16 -1.51
CA GLY A 29 -17.84 -4.81 -2.69
C GLY A 29 -16.75 -5.83 -2.37
N THR A 30 -16.21 -6.47 -3.42
CA THR A 30 -15.09 -7.41 -3.33
C THR A 30 -13.97 -6.91 -4.24
N VAL A 31 -12.71 -6.99 -3.79
CA VAL A 31 -11.56 -6.58 -4.59
C VAL A 31 -11.22 -7.67 -5.61
N THR A 32 -11.21 -7.32 -6.89
CA THR A 32 -10.97 -8.24 -8.02
C THR A 32 -9.87 -7.71 -8.96
N PRO A 33 -8.95 -8.57 -9.45
CA PRO A 33 -7.92 -8.17 -10.40
C PRO A 33 -8.50 -8.06 -11.82
N HIS A 34 -8.93 -6.86 -12.22
CA HIS A 34 -9.35 -6.63 -13.61
C HIS A 34 -8.16 -6.43 -14.54
N ASP A 35 -7.19 -5.60 -14.14
CA ASP A 35 -6.00 -5.28 -14.94
C ASP A 35 -4.69 -5.87 -14.39
N HIS A 36 -4.71 -6.33 -13.13
CA HIS A 36 -3.54 -6.91 -12.48
C HIS A 36 -3.48 -8.43 -12.70
N ARG A 37 -2.27 -8.99 -12.73
CA ARG A 37 -2.09 -10.45 -12.88
C ARG A 37 -2.72 -11.29 -11.76
N ALA A 38 -2.73 -10.76 -10.54
CA ALA A 38 -3.21 -11.42 -9.33
C ALA A 38 -3.34 -10.41 -8.18
N LEU A 39 -4.13 -10.77 -7.16
CA LEU A 39 -4.17 -10.08 -5.87
C LEU A 39 -3.84 -11.07 -4.76
N ARG A 40 -3.20 -10.55 -3.69
CA ARG A 40 -2.91 -11.30 -2.48
C ARG A 40 -2.99 -10.37 -1.28
N TRP A 41 -3.69 -10.81 -0.23
CA TRP A 41 -3.65 -10.16 1.08
C TRP A 41 -2.38 -10.59 1.82
N VAL A 42 -1.69 -9.62 2.44
CA VAL A 42 -0.39 -9.83 3.09
C VAL A 42 -0.38 -9.23 4.48
N GLY A 43 0.21 -9.93 5.44
CA GLY A 43 0.49 -9.41 6.77
C GLY A 43 1.81 -8.62 6.83
N ALA A 44 2.12 -8.08 8.01
CA ALA A 44 3.36 -7.33 8.21
C ALA A 44 4.62 -8.18 7.93
N ASP A 45 4.58 -9.47 8.27
CA ASP A 45 5.71 -10.39 8.14
C ASP A 45 5.93 -10.87 6.70
N ASP A 46 4.89 -10.77 5.85
CA ASP A 46 4.96 -11.14 4.44
C ASP A 46 5.58 -10.04 3.57
N LEU A 47 5.70 -8.81 4.07
CA LEU A 47 6.11 -7.66 3.27
C LEU A 47 7.49 -7.84 2.63
N ALA A 48 8.41 -8.51 3.34
CA ALA A 48 9.77 -8.77 2.86
C ALA A 48 9.82 -9.81 1.72
N SER A 49 8.79 -10.64 1.56
CA SER A 49 8.74 -11.69 0.54
C SER A 49 8.12 -11.24 -0.78
N VAL A 50 7.54 -10.03 -0.83
CA VAL A 50 6.91 -9.47 -2.03
C VAL A 50 7.99 -8.78 -2.86
N ASP A 51 8.00 -9.08 -4.16
CA ASP A 51 8.82 -8.33 -5.12
C ASP A 51 8.16 -6.99 -5.46
N TRP A 52 8.36 -6.00 -4.60
CA TRP A 52 7.80 -4.66 -4.76
C TRP A 52 8.43 -3.91 -5.93
N VAL A 53 7.61 -3.15 -6.65
CA VAL A 53 8.11 -2.14 -7.58
C VAL A 53 8.99 -1.12 -6.82
N PRO A 54 10.08 -0.62 -7.42
CA PRO A 54 11.06 0.18 -6.69
C PRO A 54 10.50 1.41 -5.96
N ALA A 55 9.49 2.09 -6.53
CA ALA A 55 8.89 3.28 -5.93
C ALA A 55 8.22 2.97 -4.58
N ASP A 56 7.57 1.81 -4.46
CA ASP A 56 6.74 1.46 -3.31
C ASP A 56 7.57 1.01 -2.10
N ARG A 57 8.84 0.63 -2.33
CA ARG A 57 9.74 0.15 -1.26
C ARG A 57 9.96 1.18 -0.15
N GLY A 58 9.83 2.47 -0.48
CA GLY A 58 9.94 3.56 0.48
C GLY A 58 8.88 3.53 1.59
N TRP A 59 7.73 2.91 1.36
CA TRP A 59 6.64 2.85 2.33
C TRP A 59 6.64 1.61 3.23
N LEU A 60 7.51 0.62 2.97
CA LEU A 60 7.50 -0.66 3.70
C LEU A 60 7.60 -0.51 5.23
N PRO A 61 8.46 0.37 5.79
CA PRO A 61 8.50 0.57 7.24
C PRO A 61 7.16 1.07 7.80
N ASN A 62 6.48 1.97 7.08
CA ASN A 62 5.23 2.57 7.51
C ASN A 62 4.06 1.59 7.39
N LEU A 63 4.00 0.83 6.29
CA LEU A 63 3.03 -0.26 6.12
C LEU A 63 3.19 -1.31 7.22
N ALA A 64 4.43 -1.71 7.53
CA ALA A 64 4.70 -2.70 8.57
C ALA A 64 4.27 -2.20 9.95
N ALA A 65 4.51 -0.92 10.28
CA ALA A 65 4.03 -0.32 11.52
C ALA A 65 2.49 -0.29 11.60
N MET A 66 1.82 0.12 10.53
CA MET A 66 0.35 0.17 10.46
C MET A 66 -0.29 -1.21 10.59
N LEU A 67 0.28 -2.23 9.93
CA LEU A 67 -0.24 -3.60 10.00
C LEU A 67 -0.05 -4.23 11.39
N ARG A 68 1.03 -3.86 12.11
CA ARG A 68 1.28 -4.34 13.48
C ARG A 68 0.48 -3.61 14.54
N SER A 69 0.12 -2.35 14.34
CA SER A 69 -0.63 -1.58 15.34
C SER A 69 -2.10 -1.98 15.46
N GLY A 70 -2.60 -2.87 14.59
CA GLY A 70 -3.97 -3.38 14.65
C GLY A 70 -5.04 -2.29 14.52
N GLN A 71 -4.65 -1.11 14.04
CA GLN A 71 -5.52 0.06 13.98
C GLN A 71 -6.50 -0.15 12.82
N VAL A 72 -7.59 -0.87 13.07
CA VAL A 72 -8.76 -1.02 12.17
C VAL A 72 -9.59 0.25 12.12
#